data_AF-A0A922N523-F1
#
_entry.id   AF-A0A922N523-F1
#
_cell.length_a   1.000
_cell.length_b   1.000
_cell.length_c   1.000
_cell.angle_alpha   90.00
_cell.angle_beta   90.00
_cell.angle_gamma   90.00
#
_symmetry.space_group_name_H-M   'P 1'
#
loop_
_entity.id
_entity.type
_entity.pdbx_description
1 polymer ?
#
loop_
_entity_poly.entity_id
_entity_poly.type
_entity_poly.pdbx_seq_one_letter_code
_entity_poly.pdbx_strand_id
1 'polypeptide(L)'
;MADSLHHILAQNSILQAENRGLRESLTIKKKSYTLKLNNSDEAQKVARDAKKAIQLSQKGKRKASQAQEPPTKRQKLGGARAARVEAPGAAIAAPAATITNLINQAYDPSSIATNNLSEILLRLQAAKEIAEYEKDALRAALHVHQKPRNRHEPPLDLQQRKAFHSGAVWWSPCKLREARFRQLVKEKEKEKELLDKIELKEAKENNRIYQLKIKEAARAAREEAKKVRDEAKAVKAAELDAKRRDRDAAKAIQQPQSGKRKASKPAAKQQPKKRRVGGAGGGTLAEVAAPAPPPTTTRRGRAVNTPAKYR
;
A
#
# COMPACT_ATOMS: atom_id res chain seq x y z
N MET A 1 -22.26 58.36 -23.07
CA MET A 1 -21.85 58.98 -21.80
C MET A 1 -21.96 58.02 -20.62
N ALA A 2 -23.12 57.40 -20.35
CA ALA A 2 -23.30 56.48 -19.22
C ALA A 2 -22.31 55.30 -19.20
N ASP A 3 -22.04 54.68 -20.34
CA ASP A 3 -21.19 53.47 -20.41
C ASP A 3 -19.72 53.73 -20.03
N SER A 4 -19.22 54.93 -20.33
CA SER A 4 -17.88 55.37 -19.94
C SER A 4 -17.77 55.52 -18.42
N LEU A 5 -18.80 56.07 -17.76
CA LEU A 5 -18.85 56.19 -16.31
C LEU A 5 -18.91 54.81 -15.64
N HIS A 6 -19.70 53.88 -16.18
CA HIS A 6 -19.73 52.49 -15.68
C HIS A 6 -18.37 51.79 -15.83
N HIS A 7 -17.67 51.99 -16.94
CA HIS A 7 -16.33 51.43 -17.15
C HIS A 7 -15.31 52.00 -16.14
N ILE A 8 -15.32 53.31 -15.91
CA ILE A 8 -14.44 53.99 -14.93
C ILE A 8 -14.76 53.53 -13.50
N LEU A 9 -16.04 53.34 -13.15
CA LEU A 9 -16.44 52.82 -11.84
C LEU A 9 -15.98 51.36 -11.64
N ALA A 10 -16.09 50.52 -12.67
CA ALA A 10 -15.59 49.15 -12.63
C ALA A 10 -14.06 49.12 -12.42
N GLN A 11 -13.29 49.89 -13.20
CA GLN A 11 -11.84 50.01 -13.04
C GLN A 11 -11.44 50.49 -11.64
N ASN A 12 -12.12 51.52 -11.11
CA ASN A 12 -11.87 52.02 -9.76
C ASN A 12 -12.17 50.97 -8.68
N SER A 13 -13.20 50.15 -8.85
CA SER A 13 -13.52 49.06 -7.91
C SER A 13 -12.42 47.97 -7.89
N ILE A 14 -11.86 47.64 -9.05
CA ILE A 14 -10.76 46.69 -9.20
C ILE A 14 -9.50 47.24 -8.52
N LEU A 15 -9.12 48.49 -8.83
CA LEU A 15 -7.97 49.16 -8.20
C LEU A 15 -8.11 49.25 -6.68
N GLN A 16 -9.31 49.45 -6.13
CA GLN A 16 -9.53 49.43 -4.69
C GLN A 16 -9.36 48.04 -4.08
N ALA A 17 -9.83 46.98 -4.76
CA ALA A 17 -9.64 45.60 -4.33
C ALA A 17 -8.15 45.19 -4.35
N GLU A 18 -7.41 45.55 -5.40
CA GLU A 18 -5.97 45.33 -5.51
C GLU A 18 -5.19 46.03 -4.40
N ASN A 19 -5.45 47.34 -4.18
CA ASN A 19 -4.82 48.10 -3.11
C ASN A 19 -5.11 47.52 -1.71
N ARG A 20 -6.30 46.95 -1.51
CA ARG A 20 -6.64 46.23 -0.27
C ARG A 20 -5.82 44.94 -0.14
N GLY A 21 -5.77 44.10 -1.19
CA GLY A 21 -4.97 42.87 -1.20
C GLY A 21 -3.48 43.14 -0.97
N LEU A 22 -2.92 44.20 -1.57
CA LEU A 22 -1.55 44.64 -1.34
C LEU A 22 -1.31 45.02 0.13
N ARG A 23 -2.21 45.80 0.75
CA ARG A 23 -2.13 46.15 2.19
C ARG A 23 -2.18 44.89 3.07
N GLU A 24 -3.10 43.99 2.81
CA GLU A 24 -3.25 42.73 3.56
C GLU A 24 -1.97 41.88 3.45
N SER A 25 -1.43 41.69 2.24
CA SER A 25 -0.16 40.96 2.01
C SER A 25 1.03 41.59 2.74
N LEU A 26 1.10 42.92 2.82
CA LEU A 26 2.15 43.66 3.53
C LEU A 26 2.04 43.44 5.04
N THR A 27 0.83 43.41 5.62
CA THR A 27 0.64 43.05 7.04
C THR A 27 1.07 41.61 7.33
N ILE A 28 0.79 40.66 6.43
CA ILE A 28 1.22 39.26 6.55
C ILE A 28 2.76 39.18 6.49
N LYS A 29 3.40 39.90 5.56
CA LYS A 29 4.87 39.95 5.45
C LYS A 29 5.53 40.55 6.70
N LYS A 30 4.96 41.62 7.28
CA LYS A 30 5.39 42.20 8.57
C LYS A 30 5.25 41.21 9.73
N LYS A 31 4.12 40.50 9.83
CA LYS A 31 3.89 39.44 10.84
C LYS A 31 4.87 38.28 10.66
N SER A 32 5.15 37.85 9.43
CA SER A 32 6.13 36.80 9.15
C SER A 32 7.55 37.21 9.57
N TYR A 33 7.95 38.46 9.32
CA TYR A 33 9.27 38.96 9.72
C TYR A 33 9.42 39.06 11.25
N THR A 34 8.42 39.59 11.95
CA THR A 34 8.42 39.65 13.43
C THR A 34 8.45 38.26 14.06
N LEU A 35 7.72 37.28 13.52
CA LEU A 35 7.81 35.88 13.99
C LEU A 35 9.20 35.28 13.76
N LYS A 36 9.87 35.58 12.64
CA LYS A 36 11.26 35.13 12.38
C LYS A 36 12.27 35.72 13.36
N LEU A 37 12.10 36.99 13.75
CA LEU A 37 12.94 37.63 14.77
C LEU A 37 12.73 36.97 16.15
N ASN A 38 11.48 36.84 16.59
CA ASN A 38 11.15 36.21 17.88
C ASN A 38 11.72 34.78 17.98
N ASN A 39 11.56 33.97 16.92
CA ASN A 39 12.11 32.62 16.87
C ASN A 39 13.66 32.59 16.92
N SER A 40 14.32 33.60 16.36
CA SER A 40 15.78 33.78 16.42
C SER A 40 16.23 34.12 17.85
N ASP A 41 15.52 35.02 18.53
CA ASP A 41 15.84 35.42 19.91
C ASP A 41 15.57 34.30 20.91
N GLU A 42 14.49 33.52 20.72
CA GLU A 42 14.23 32.29 21.48
C GLU A 42 15.33 31.25 21.26
N ALA A 43 15.75 31.02 20.01
CA ALA A 43 16.86 30.11 19.71
C ALA A 43 18.19 30.56 20.35
N GLN A 44 18.49 31.86 20.35
CA GLN A 44 19.64 32.41 21.06
C GLN A 44 19.53 32.22 22.58
N LYS A 45 18.34 32.42 23.16
CA LYS A 45 18.10 32.20 24.59
C LYS A 45 18.33 30.73 24.97
N VAL A 46 17.75 29.79 24.22
CA VAL A 46 17.96 28.35 24.41
C VAL A 46 19.45 27.98 24.29
N ALA A 47 20.18 28.56 23.34
CA ALA A 47 21.62 28.34 23.21
C ALA A 47 22.43 28.89 24.40
N ARG A 48 22.03 30.03 24.99
CA ARG A 48 22.65 30.58 26.21
C ARG A 48 22.35 29.71 27.43
N ASP A 49 21.09 29.29 27.59
CA ASP A 49 20.65 28.42 28.69
C ASP A 49 21.35 27.05 28.62
N ALA A 50 21.48 26.47 27.41
CA ALA A 50 22.25 25.24 27.17
C ALA A 50 23.75 25.39 27.48
N LYS A 51 24.39 26.49 27.06
CA LYS A 51 25.79 26.79 27.42
C LYS A 51 25.98 26.90 28.93
N LYS A 52 25.05 27.55 29.64
CA LYS A 52 25.06 27.65 31.11
C LYS A 52 24.91 26.29 31.79
N ALA A 53 24.02 25.42 31.28
CA ALA A 53 23.86 24.05 31.75
C ALA A 53 25.12 23.19 31.53
N ILE A 54 25.78 23.31 30.36
CA ILE A 54 27.04 22.63 30.06
C ILE A 54 28.16 23.13 31.01
N GLN A 55 28.25 24.43 31.27
CA GLN A 55 29.25 25.01 32.17
C GLN A 55 29.06 24.51 33.62
N LEU A 56 27.81 24.42 34.09
CA LEU A 56 27.48 23.83 35.40
C LEU A 56 27.82 22.33 35.44
N SER A 57 27.53 21.59 34.36
CA SER A 57 27.88 20.17 34.22
C SER A 57 29.39 19.94 34.26
N GLN A 58 30.18 20.75 33.54
CA GLN A 58 31.65 20.69 33.56
C GLN A 58 32.22 21.04 34.95
N LYS A 59 31.61 21.99 35.67
CA LYS A 59 32.00 22.32 37.05
C LYS A 59 31.76 21.15 38.02
N GLY A 60 30.73 20.33 37.79
CA GLY A 60 30.50 19.08 38.50
C GLY A 60 31.37 17.89 38.04
N LYS A 61 31.78 17.86 36.77
CA LYS A 61 32.52 16.75 36.14
C LYS A 61 34.04 16.75 36.35
N ARG A 62 34.59 17.62 37.20
CA ARG A 62 35.97 17.47 37.73
C ARG A 62 36.15 16.27 38.69
N LYS A 63 35.12 15.43 38.87
CA LYS A 63 35.17 14.10 39.51
C LYS A 63 34.42 13.01 38.70
N ALA A 64 34.75 12.81 37.42
CA ALA A 64 34.51 11.53 36.72
C ALA A 64 35.29 11.50 35.40
N SER A 65 36.07 10.45 35.18
CA SER A 65 36.94 10.26 34.01
C SER A 65 36.29 9.40 32.92
N GLN A 66 36.65 9.70 31.66
CA GLN A 66 37.06 8.71 30.64
C GLN A 66 36.03 7.70 30.05
N ALA A 67 35.68 7.90 28.77
CA ALA A 67 35.39 6.83 27.78
C ALA A 67 35.42 7.40 26.32
N GLN A 68 35.57 6.53 25.32
CA GLN A 68 36.01 6.82 23.94
C GLN A 68 34.89 7.22 22.92
N GLU A 69 35.29 7.90 21.85
CA GLU A 69 34.59 7.99 20.53
C GLU A 69 35.08 6.83 19.59
N PRO A 70 34.83 6.77 18.25
CA PRO A 70 33.93 7.49 17.33
C PRO A 70 33.01 6.44 16.62
N PRO A 71 32.59 6.48 15.31
CA PRO A 71 32.66 7.49 14.24
C PRO A 71 31.29 7.75 13.54
N THR A 72 31.27 7.87 12.20
CA THR A 72 30.20 8.48 11.38
C THR A 72 29.80 7.62 10.15
N LYS A 73 28.66 7.94 9.52
CA LYS A 73 28.49 7.88 8.05
C LYS A 73 27.28 8.70 7.56
N ARG A 74 27.51 9.50 6.49
CA ARG A 74 26.48 10.17 5.67
C ARG A 74 26.02 9.22 4.55
N GLN A 75 24.75 9.33 4.14
CA GLN A 75 24.33 8.96 2.78
C GLN A 75 23.34 10.00 2.21
N LYS A 76 23.48 10.28 0.90
CA LYS A 76 22.54 11.05 0.08
C LYS A 76 21.81 10.08 -0.86
N LEU A 77 20.50 10.21 -0.96
CA LEU A 77 19.67 9.88 -2.12
C LEU A 77 18.62 11.01 -2.20
N GLY A 78 18.15 11.50 -3.34
CA GLY A 78 18.03 10.86 -4.66
C GLY A 78 16.55 10.88 -5.00
N GLY A 79 16.09 11.87 -5.76
CA GLY A 79 14.66 12.15 -5.94
C GLY A 79 13.98 11.30 -7.03
N ALA A 80 12.68 11.08 -6.87
CA ALA A 80 11.79 10.63 -7.95
C ALA A 80 10.36 11.15 -7.69
N ARG A 81 9.58 11.30 -8.77
CA ARG A 81 8.25 11.94 -8.79
C ARG A 81 7.19 11.11 -8.04
N ALA A 82 6.32 11.78 -7.29
CA ALA A 82 5.05 11.20 -6.88
C ALA A 82 4.08 11.14 -8.07
N ALA A 83 3.64 9.95 -8.45
CA ALA A 83 2.53 9.77 -9.39
C ALA A 83 1.21 10.11 -8.69
N ARG A 84 0.38 10.95 -9.31
CA ARG A 84 -0.93 11.33 -8.78
C ARG A 84 -1.93 10.21 -9.11
N VAL A 85 -2.52 9.61 -8.09
CA VAL A 85 -3.62 8.66 -8.23
C VAL A 85 -4.86 9.42 -8.70
N GLU A 86 -5.45 9.01 -9.82
CA GLU A 86 -6.74 9.52 -10.29
C GLU A 86 -7.87 8.86 -9.49
N ALA A 87 -8.85 9.67 -9.06
CA ALA A 87 -10.02 9.19 -8.32
C ALA A 87 -11.16 8.84 -9.30
N PRO A 88 -11.83 7.68 -9.15
CA PRO A 88 -12.95 7.31 -10.01
C PRO A 88 -14.20 8.11 -9.63
N GLY A 89 -14.71 8.89 -10.58
CA GLY A 89 -15.88 9.76 -10.37
C GLY A 89 -16.34 10.45 -11.65
N ALA A 90 -16.35 9.71 -12.77
CA ALA A 90 -16.73 10.22 -14.09
C ALA A 90 -18.24 10.49 -14.18
N ALA A 91 -18.68 11.62 -13.62
CA ALA A 91 -19.87 12.29 -14.12
C ALA A 91 -19.65 12.62 -15.60
N ILE A 92 -20.68 12.43 -16.44
CA ILE A 92 -20.59 12.59 -17.89
C ILE A 92 -20.52 14.09 -18.25
N ALA A 93 -19.34 14.68 -18.05
CA ALA A 93 -18.96 15.97 -18.59
C ALA A 93 -18.16 15.71 -19.87
N ALA A 94 -18.75 16.01 -21.03
CA ALA A 94 -18.01 15.96 -22.29
C ALA A 94 -16.80 16.91 -22.18
N PRO A 95 -15.55 16.43 -22.31
CA PRO A 95 -14.38 17.29 -22.27
C PRO A 95 -14.47 18.31 -23.41
N ALA A 96 -14.07 19.56 -23.17
CA ALA A 96 -14.07 20.59 -24.22
C ALA A 96 -13.29 20.13 -25.47
N ALA A 97 -12.18 19.40 -25.26
CA ALA A 97 -11.39 18.75 -26.31
C ALA A 97 -12.20 17.77 -27.19
N THR A 98 -13.16 17.03 -26.62
CA THR A 98 -14.04 16.14 -27.38
C THR A 98 -15.00 16.95 -28.26
N ILE A 99 -15.53 18.06 -27.75
CA ILE A 99 -16.45 18.93 -28.50
C ILE A 99 -15.71 19.63 -29.65
N THR A 100 -14.50 20.16 -29.41
CA THR A 100 -13.67 20.75 -30.48
C THR A 100 -13.27 19.73 -31.54
N ASN A 101 -12.95 18.49 -31.14
CA ASN A 101 -12.63 17.42 -32.09
C ASN A 101 -13.85 17.04 -32.96
N LEU A 102 -15.05 17.03 -32.37
CA LEU A 102 -16.29 16.80 -33.13
C LEU A 102 -16.61 17.95 -34.10
N ILE A 103 -16.38 19.20 -33.70
CA ILE A 103 -16.54 20.37 -34.59
C ILE A 103 -15.59 20.26 -35.80
N ASN A 104 -14.32 19.93 -35.54
CA ASN A 104 -13.29 19.75 -36.58
C ASN A 104 -13.50 18.50 -37.47
N GLN A 105 -14.32 17.54 -37.02
CA GLN A 105 -14.70 16.37 -37.81
C GLN A 105 -15.94 16.64 -38.69
N ALA A 106 -16.83 17.53 -38.25
CA ALA A 106 -18.09 17.83 -38.93
C ALA A 106 -17.98 18.98 -39.96
N TYR A 107 -16.99 19.87 -39.83
CA TYR A 107 -16.80 21.03 -40.68
C TYR A 107 -15.32 21.31 -40.96
N ASP A 108 -15.02 21.86 -42.14
CA ASP A 108 -13.67 22.31 -42.49
C ASP A 108 -13.15 23.35 -41.50
N PRO A 109 -11.91 23.23 -40.98
CA PRO A 109 -11.40 24.07 -39.90
C PRO A 109 -11.35 25.56 -40.25
N SER A 110 -11.23 25.90 -41.54
CA SER A 110 -11.19 27.28 -42.06
C SER A 110 -12.58 27.87 -42.36
N SER A 111 -13.67 27.16 -42.08
CA SER A 111 -15.03 27.64 -42.33
C SER A 111 -15.42 28.78 -41.36
N ILE A 112 -16.24 29.72 -41.82
CA ILE A 112 -16.85 30.73 -40.95
C ILE A 112 -17.73 30.05 -39.88
N ALA A 113 -18.31 28.89 -40.19
CA ALA A 113 -19.11 28.10 -39.24
C ALA A 113 -18.28 27.53 -38.08
N THR A 114 -17.07 27.01 -38.32
CA THR A 114 -16.20 26.49 -37.23
C THR A 114 -15.72 27.60 -36.31
N ASN A 115 -15.38 28.77 -36.87
CA ASN A 115 -15.00 29.94 -36.09
C ASN A 115 -16.15 30.39 -35.17
N ASN A 116 -17.36 30.54 -35.70
CA ASN A 116 -18.55 30.89 -34.91
C ASN A 116 -18.84 29.85 -33.80
N LEU A 117 -18.74 28.55 -34.10
CA LEU A 117 -18.94 27.49 -33.12
C LEU A 117 -17.85 27.47 -32.04
N SER A 118 -16.59 27.75 -32.40
CA SER A 118 -15.49 27.85 -31.45
C SER A 118 -15.63 29.07 -30.53
N GLU A 119 -16.08 30.21 -31.04
CA GLU A 119 -16.41 31.39 -30.23
C GLU A 119 -17.55 31.10 -29.24
N ILE A 120 -18.63 30.45 -29.69
CA ILE A 120 -19.74 30.05 -28.83
C ILE A 120 -19.25 29.11 -27.73
N LEU A 121 -18.41 28.12 -28.06
CA LEU A 121 -17.82 27.20 -27.10
C LEU A 121 -16.97 27.93 -26.06
N LEU A 122 -16.12 28.88 -26.47
CA LEU A 122 -15.30 29.69 -25.57
C LEU A 122 -16.16 30.58 -24.65
N ARG A 123 -17.22 31.20 -25.17
CA ARG A 123 -18.18 32.00 -24.39
C ARG A 123 -18.92 31.14 -23.36
N LEU A 124 -19.36 29.94 -23.75
CA LEU A 124 -20.01 28.98 -22.85
C LEU A 124 -19.05 28.45 -21.77
N GLN A 125 -17.78 28.22 -22.12
CA GLN A 125 -16.76 27.84 -21.14
C GLN A 125 -16.53 28.96 -20.12
N ALA A 126 -16.32 30.21 -20.57
CA ALA A 126 -16.18 31.36 -19.68
C ALA A 126 -17.40 31.55 -18.77
N ALA A 127 -18.62 31.43 -19.31
CA ALA A 127 -19.86 31.50 -18.52
C ALA A 127 -19.97 30.35 -17.50
N LYS A 128 -19.54 29.14 -17.86
CA LYS A 128 -19.49 28.00 -16.93
C LYS A 128 -18.49 28.25 -15.79
N GLU A 129 -17.29 28.72 -16.11
CA GLU A 129 -16.24 29.04 -15.12
C GLU A 129 -16.72 30.13 -14.15
N ILE A 130 -17.31 31.22 -14.66
CA ILE A 130 -17.93 32.27 -13.84
C ILE A 130 -19.00 31.67 -12.90
N ALA A 131 -19.91 30.85 -13.42
CA ALA A 131 -20.95 30.21 -12.61
C ALA A 131 -20.41 29.21 -11.58
N GLU A 132 -19.23 28.61 -11.79
CA GLU A 132 -18.54 27.78 -10.80
C GLU A 132 -17.90 28.64 -9.71
N TYR A 133 -17.22 29.74 -10.07
CA TYR A 133 -16.70 30.73 -9.10
C TYR A 133 -17.82 31.36 -8.26
N GLU A 134 -18.95 31.71 -8.87
CA GLU A 134 -20.13 32.23 -8.15
C GLU A 134 -20.70 31.20 -7.17
N LYS A 135 -20.85 29.93 -7.58
CA LYS A 135 -21.31 28.86 -6.67
C LYS A 135 -20.37 28.68 -5.49
N ASP A 136 -19.06 28.71 -5.71
CA ASP A 136 -18.08 28.54 -4.64
C ASP A 136 -17.95 29.79 -3.76
N ALA A 137 -18.10 31.00 -4.31
CA ALA A 137 -18.22 32.24 -3.54
C ALA A 137 -19.49 32.25 -2.68
N LEU A 138 -20.63 31.82 -3.22
CA LEU A 138 -21.89 31.68 -2.49
C LEU A 138 -21.80 30.59 -1.41
N ARG A 139 -21.17 29.44 -1.69
CA ARG A 139 -20.87 28.40 -0.68
C ARG A 139 -19.97 28.94 0.43
N ALA A 140 -18.93 29.72 0.09
CA ALA A 140 -18.05 30.33 1.07
C ALA A 140 -18.80 31.36 1.94
N ALA A 141 -19.60 32.23 1.33
CA ALA A 141 -20.45 33.19 2.05
C ALA A 141 -21.46 32.47 2.96
N LEU A 142 -22.15 31.45 2.45
CA LEU A 142 -23.04 30.61 3.25
C LEU A 142 -22.29 29.93 4.39
N HIS A 143 -21.09 29.38 4.19
CA HIS A 143 -20.28 28.82 5.29
C HIS A 143 -19.85 29.87 6.33
N VAL A 144 -19.59 31.11 5.92
CA VAL A 144 -19.26 32.22 6.83
C VAL A 144 -20.48 32.64 7.67
N HIS A 145 -21.69 32.59 7.11
CA HIS A 145 -22.95 32.85 7.84
C HIS A 145 -23.45 31.63 8.62
N GLN A 146 -23.18 30.42 8.15
CA GLN A 146 -23.37 29.13 8.83
C GLN A 146 -22.24 28.81 9.81
N LYS A 147 -21.58 29.83 10.40
CA LYS A 147 -20.86 29.62 11.66
C LYS A 147 -21.87 28.99 12.63
N PRO A 148 -21.72 27.72 13.03
CA PRO A 148 -22.77 27.04 13.76
C PRO A 148 -22.91 27.73 15.11
N ARG A 149 -24.05 28.40 15.27
CA ARG A 149 -24.37 29.26 16.43
C ARG A 149 -24.25 28.47 17.75
N ASN A 150 -24.39 27.15 17.66
CA ASN A 150 -24.28 26.17 18.74
C ASN A 150 -23.19 25.11 18.42
N ARG A 151 -21.96 25.52 18.08
CA ARG A 151 -20.83 24.57 18.07
C ARG A 151 -20.52 24.19 19.53
N HIS A 152 -21.12 23.09 19.99
CA HIS A 152 -20.73 22.46 21.25
C HIS A 152 -19.33 21.85 21.10
N GLU A 153 -18.30 22.69 21.23
CA GLU A 153 -16.94 22.22 21.48
C GLU A 153 -16.99 21.27 22.69
N PRO A 154 -16.31 20.10 22.65
CA PRO A 154 -16.27 19.19 23.79
C PRO A 154 -15.85 19.96 25.06
N PRO A 155 -16.61 19.86 26.17
CA PRO A 155 -16.35 20.64 27.37
C PRO A 155 -14.87 20.57 27.76
N LEU A 156 -14.28 21.74 27.93
CA LEU A 156 -12.86 21.87 28.19
C LEU A 156 -12.52 21.20 29.52
N ASP A 157 -11.53 20.29 29.53
CA ASP A 157 -11.11 19.47 30.68
C ASP A 157 -10.40 20.33 31.75
N LEU A 158 -11.21 21.14 32.45
CA LEU A 158 -10.83 22.07 33.49
C LEU A 158 -10.80 21.33 34.84
N GLN A 159 -9.66 20.69 35.11
CA GLN A 159 -9.45 19.92 36.33
C GLN A 159 -9.52 20.79 37.59
N GLN A 160 -10.58 20.60 38.38
CA GLN A 160 -10.77 21.20 39.69
C GLN A 160 -9.92 20.47 40.75
N ARG A 161 -9.35 21.23 41.70
CA ARG A 161 -8.63 20.65 42.84
C ARG A 161 -9.65 20.12 43.86
N LYS A 162 -9.51 18.84 44.26
CA LYS A 162 -10.37 18.14 45.24
C LYS A 162 -10.53 18.83 46.62
N ALA A 163 -9.74 19.86 46.92
CA ALA A 163 -9.84 20.61 48.17
C ALA A 163 -10.90 21.74 48.15
N PHE A 164 -11.35 22.17 46.96
CA PHE A 164 -12.34 23.25 46.81
C PHE A 164 -13.59 22.70 46.12
N HIS A 165 -14.63 22.38 46.90
CA HIS A 165 -15.94 21.97 46.40
C HIS A 165 -17.01 22.97 46.89
N SER A 166 -17.09 24.13 46.24
CA SER A 166 -18.07 25.17 46.56
C SER A 166 -18.60 25.84 45.29
N GLY A 167 -19.88 25.65 45.00
CA GLY A 167 -20.64 26.44 44.02
C GLY A 167 -20.04 26.59 42.63
N ALA A 168 -20.37 27.71 41.97
CA ALA A 168 -19.85 28.06 40.65
C ALA A 168 -18.37 28.46 40.71
N VAL A 169 -17.50 27.70 40.04
CA VAL A 169 -16.06 27.96 40.00
C VAL A 169 -15.72 28.95 38.87
N TRP A 170 -15.24 30.13 39.23
CA TRP A 170 -14.66 31.07 38.28
C TRP A 170 -13.26 30.62 37.85
N TRP A 171 -13.09 30.37 36.55
CA TRP A 171 -11.82 29.91 35.99
C TRP A 171 -10.94 31.09 35.54
N SER A 172 -9.67 31.07 35.94
CA SER A 172 -8.72 32.06 35.45
C SER A 172 -8.37 31.81 33.96
N PRO A 173 -8.10 32.86 33.16
CA PRO A 173 -7.74 32.71 31.74
C PRO A 173 -6.53 31.79 31.49
N CYS A 174 -5.63 31.65 32.47
CA CYS A 174 -4.52 30.70 32.41
C CYS A 174 -5.00 29.23 32.38
N LYS A 175 -6.03 28.87 33.15
CA LYS A 175 -6.56 27.50 33.20
C LYS A 175 -7.25 27.08 31.91
N LEU A 176 -7.93 28.02 31.24
CA LEU A 176 -8.46 27.79 29.89
C LEU A 176 -7.33 27.53 28.87
N ARG A 177 -6.21 28.26 28.95
CA ARG A 177 -5.04 28.02 28.09
C ARG A 177 -4.37 26.66 28.36
N GLU A 178 -4.19 26.31 29.63
CA GLU A 178 -3.63 25.00 30.03
C GLU A 178 -4.50 23.84 29.53
N ALA A 179 -5.81 23.90 29.70
CA ALA A 179 -6.71 22.83 29.26
C ALA A 179 -6.79 22.70 27.74
N ARG A 180 -6.75 23.82 27.00
CA ARG A 180 -6.64 23.81 25.51
C ARG A 180 -5.32 23.19 25.06
N PHE A 181 -4.21 23.53 25.72
CA PHE A 181 -2.91 22.92 25.45
C PHE A 181 -2.93 21.39 25.67
N ARG A 182 -3.61 20.91 26.73
CA ARG A 182 -3.79 19.47 26.98
C ARG A 182 -4.64 18.78 25.90
N GLN A 183 -5.68 19.43 25.37
CA GLN A 183 -6.44 18.88 24.24
C GLN A 183 -5.55 18.72 23.00
N LEU A 184 -4.79 19.76 22.63
CA LEU A 184 -3.85 19.72 21.50
C LEU A 184 -2.76 18.65 21.67
N VAL A 185 -2.30 18.37 22.90
CA VAL A 185 -1.37 17.26 23.17
C VAL A 185 -2.06 15.91 22.97
N LYS A 186 -3.24 15.70 23.55
CA LYS A 186 -4.03 14.46 23.38
C LYS A 186 -4.40 14.21 21.91
N GLU A 187 -4.66 15.25 21.13
CA GLU A 187 -4.94 15.14 19.68
C GLU A 187 -3.69 14.70 18.92
N LYS A 188 -2.54 15.33 19.14
CA LYS A 188 -1.25 14.92 18.56
C LYS A 188 -0.81 13.52 18.96
N GLU A 189 -1.14 13.08 20.17
CA GLU A 189 -0.90 11.70 20.62
C GLU A 189 -1.78 10.71 19.84
N LYS A 190 -3.07 10.99 19.67
CA LYS A 190 -3.97 10.18 18.83
C LYS A 190 -3.53 10.15 17.36
N GLU A 191 -3.10 11.28 16.80
CA GLU A 191 -2.57 11.37 15.44
C GLU A 191 -1.34 10.46 15.28
N LYS A 192 -0.39 10.52 16.23
CA LYS A 192 0.77 9.61 16.26
C LYS A 192 0.37 8.15 16.38
N GLU A 193 -0.52 7.81 17.31
CA GLU A 193 -1.02 6.43 17.43
C GLU A 193 -1.68 5.92 16.14
N LEU A 194 -2.34 6.79 15.38
CA LEU A 194 -2.94 6.43 14.09
C LEU A 194 -1.86 6.20 13.03
N LEU A 195 -0.80 7.02 12.99
CA LEU A 195 0.38 6.81 12.15
C LEU A 195 1.09 5.51 12.51
N ASP A 196 1.38 5.26 13.79
CA ASP A 196 1.99 4.01 14.28
C ASP A 196 1.15 2.78 13.87
N LYS A 197 -0.18 2.88 13.93
CA LYS A 197 -1.11 1.82 13.48
C LYS A 197 -1.10 1.61 11.96
N ILE A 198 -0.74 2.62 11.16
CA ILE A 198 -0.53 2.52 9.71
C ILE A 198 0.83 1.88 9.42
N GLU A 199 1.91 2.41 10.01
CA GLU A 199 3.27 1.85 9.89
C GLU A 199 3.33 0.37 10.29
N LEU A 200 2.63 -0.03 11.37
CA LEU A 200 2.53 -1.43 11.78
C LEU A 200 1.73 -2.32 10.81
N LYS A 201 0.81 -1.77 10.00
CA LYS A 201 0.13 -2.51 8.94
C LYS A 201 1.04 -2.66 7.73
N GLU A 202 1.66 -1.58 7.29
CA GLU A 202 2.62 -1.57 6.18
C GLU A 202 3.80 -2.51 6.45
N ALA A 203 4.37 -2.47 7.66
CA ALA A 203 5.41 -3.40 8.08
C ALA A 203 4.95 -4.87 8.05
N LYS A 204 3.70 -5.18 8.42
CA LYS A 204 3.13 -6.53 8.31
C LYS A 204 2.95 -6.96 6.86
N GLU A 205 2.53 -6.05 5.99
CA GLU A 205 2.35 -6.33 4.55
C GLU A 205 3.70 -6.53 3.85
N ASN A 206 4.70 -5.69 4.13
CA ASN A 206 6.08 -5.86 3.68
C ASN A 206 6.67 -7.21 4.12
N ASN A 207 6.45 -7.61 5.37
CA ASN A 207 6.85 -8.93 5.87
C ASN A 207 6.10 -10.09 5.17
N ARG A 208 4.80 -9.94 4.87
CA ARG A 208 4.04 -10.92 4.08
C ARG A 208 4.60 -11.04 2.65
N ILE A 209 4.87 -9.93 1.98
CA ILE A 209 5.47 -9.89 0.64
C ILE A 209 6.84 -10.56 0.65
N TYR A 210 7.67 -10.31 1.66
CA TYR A 210 8.97 -10.97 1.81
C TYR A 210 8.84 -12.49 2.01
N GLN A 211 7.89 -12.94 2.85
CA GLN A 211 7.60 -14.37 3.01
C GLN A 211 7.05 -15.03 1.74
N LEU A 212 6.25 -14.31 0.93
CA LEU A 212 5.77 -14.80 -0.37
C LEU A 212 6.95 -14.97 -1.33
N LYS A 213 7.84 -13.97 -1.45
CA LYS A 213 9.07 -14.06 -2.25
C LYS A 213 9.96 -15.25 -1.85
N ILE A 214 10.14 -15.50 -0.56
CA ILE A 214 10.85 -16.70 -0.07
C ILE A 214 10.15 -17.99 -0.50
N LYS A 215 8.82 -18.06 -0.36
CA LYS A 215 8.03 -19.25 -0.77
C LYS A 215 8.07 -19.48 -2.28
N GLU A 216 8.08 -18.42 -3.09
CA GLU A 216 8.20 -18.46 -4.54
C GLU A 216 9.60 -18.92 -4.97
N ALA A 217 10.66 -18.35 -4.39
CA ALA A 217 12.03 -18.83 -4.61
C ALA A 217 12.21 -20.31 -4.22
N ALA A 218 11.64 -20.72 -3.08
CA ALA A 218 11.65 -22.12 -2.63
C ALA A 218 10.80 -23.05 -3.52
N ARG A 219 9.80 -22.53 -4.23
CA ARG A 219 9.04 -23.28 -5.26
C ARG A 219 9.85 -23.38 -6.56
N ALA A 220 10.44 -22.28 -7.03
CA ALA A 220 11.29 -22.25 -8.22
C ALA A 220 12.46 -23.25 -8.09
N ALA A 221 13.21 -23.20 -6.99
CA ALA A 221 14.30 -24.14 -6.70
C ALA A 221 13.84 -25.62 -6.64
N ARG A 222 12.58 -25.89 -6.26
CA ARG A 222 12.01 -27.25 -6.29
C ARG A 222 11.67 -27.70 -7.70
N GLU A 223 11.13 -26.82 -8.55
CA GLU A 223 10.86 -27.14 -9.95
C GLU A 223 12.15 -27.27 -10.77
N GLU A 224 13.15 -26.45 -10.52
CA GLU A 224 14.51 -26.62 -11.07
C GLU A 224 15.13 -27.95 -10.64
N ALA A 225 15.07 -28.29 -9.35
CA ALA A 225 15.55 -29.58 -8.86
C ALA A 225 14.77 -30.78 -9.42
N LYS A 226 13.49 -30.63 -9.81
CA LYS A 226 12.75 -31.67 -10.55
C LYS A 226 13.25 -31.78 -11.99
N LYS A 227 13.37 -30.66 -12.72
CA LYS A 227 13.89 -30.64 -14.10
C LYS A 227 15.25 -31.31 -14.19
N VAL A 228 16.20 -30.92 -13.34
CA VAL A 228 17.53 -31.54 -13.24
C VAL A 228 17.45 -33.05 -12.93
N ARG A 229 16.52 -33.49 -12.07
CA ARG A 229 16.31 -34.92 -11.80
C ARG A 229 15.73 -35.67 -12.99
N ASP A 230 14.82 -35.06 -13.75
CA ASP A 230 14.16 -35.70 -14.88
C ASP A 230 15.05 -35.70 -16.13
N GLU A 231 15.84 -34.65 -16.34
CA GLU A 231 16.96 -34.60 -17.29
C GLU A 231 18.02 -35.67 -16.95
N ALA A 232 18.44 -35.80 -15.69
CA ALA A 232 19.39 -36.84 -15.28
C ALA A 232 18.83 -38.27 -15.45
N LYS A 233 17.51 -38.47 -15.30
CA LYS A 233 16.85 -39.74 -15.66
C LYS A 233 16.83 -39.96 -17.16
N ALA A 234 16.52 -38.94 -17.95
CA ALA A 234 16.47 -39.01 -19.41
C ALA A 234 17.85 -39.34 -20.01
N VAL A 235 18.91 -38.69 -19.53
CA VAL A 235 20.30 -38.99 -19.92
C VAL A 235 20.67 -40.43 -19.57
N LYS A 236 20.37 -40.89 -18.34
CA LYS A 236 20.61 -42.30 -17.95
C LYS A 236 19.80 -43.30 -18.77
N ALA A 237 18.55 -42.99 -19.11
CA ALA A 237 17.74 -43.83 -19.97
C ALA A 237 18.31 -43.90 -21.39
N ALA A 238 18.71 -42.76 -21.96
CA ALA A 238 19.35 -42.69 -23.28
C ALA A 238 20.69 -43.45 -23.32
N GLU A 239 21.49 -43.37 -22.25
CA GLU A 239 22.75 -44.12 -22.10
C GLU A 239 22.51 -45.65 -22.03
N LEU A 240 21.49 -46.09 -21.29
CA LEU A 240 21.11 -47.50 -21.22
C LEU A 240 20.56 -48.03 -22.55
N ASP A 241 19.79 -47.23 -23.27
CA ASP A 241 19.28 -47.56 -24.61
C ASP A 241 20.39 -47.56 -25.67
N ALA A 242 21.36 -46.65 -25.60
CA ALA A 242 22.56 -46.69 -26.44
C ALA A 242 23.32 -48.00 -26.20
N LYS A 243 23.68 -48.32 -24.95
CA LYS A 243 24.31 -49.58 -24.56
C LYS A 243 23.49 -50.82 -24.95
N ARG A 244 22.17 -50.71 -25.11
CA ARG A 244 21.32 -51.79 -25.63
C ARG A 244 21.47 -51.91 -27.15
N ARG A 245 21.35 -50.80 -27.89
CA ARG A 245 21.59 -50.75 -29.35
C ARG A 245 22.97 -51.28 -29.71
N ASP A 246 24.01 -50.90 -28.98
CA ASP A 246 25.39 -51.37 -29.23
C ASP A 246 25.52 -52.90 -29.07
N ARG A 247 24.93 -53.46 -28.00
CA ARG A 247 24.91 -54.91 -27.78
C ARG A 247 24.09 -55.66 -28.84
N ASP A 248 22.95 -55.11 -29.25
CA ASP A 248 22.09 -55.75 -30.24
C ASP A 248 22.69 -55.61 -31.66
N ALA A 249 23.40 -54.52 -31.97
CA ALA A 249 24.21 -54.36 -33.17
C ALA A 249 25.40 -55.34 -33.19
N ALA A 250 26.14 -55.50 -32.08
CA ALA A 250 27.23 -56.47 -31.98
C ALA A 250 26.74 -57.92 -32.20
N LYS A 251 25.56 -58.28 -31.64
CA LYS A 251 24.91 -59.58 -31.92
C LYS A 251 24.49 -59.71 -33.39
N ALA A 252 23.97 -58.64 -34.00
CA ALA A 252 23.57 -58.64 -35.41
C ALA A 252 24.79 -58.84 -36.33
N ILE A 253 25.95 -58.29 -35.99
CA ILE A 253 27.22 -58.51 -36.71
C ILE A 253 27.73 -59.96 -36.55
N GLN A 254 27.43 -60.63 -35.42
CA GLN A 254 27.81 -62.04 -35.18
C GLN A 254 26.86 -63.06 -35.85
N GLN A 255 25.57 -62.72 -36.03
CA GLN A 255 24.56 -63.60 -36.65
C GLN A 255 24.89 -64.12 -38.08
N PRO A 256 25.40 -63.33 -39.05
CA PRO A 256 25.58 -63.79 -40.43
C PRO A 256 26.58 -64.95 -40.63
N GLN A 257 27.40 -65.30 -39.62
CA GLN A 257 28.36 -66.40 -39.74
C GLN A 257 27.81 -67.78 -39.34
N SER A 258 26.65 -67.87 -38.68
CA SER A 258 26.06 -69.17 -38.27
C SER A 258 25.26 -69.89 -39.38
N GLY A 259 25.31 -69.38 -40.61
CA GLY A 259 24.43 -69.73 -41.74
C GLY A 259 24.62 -71.10 -42.43
N LYS A 260 25.30 -72.09 -41.82
CA LYS A 260 25.35 -73.48 -42.34
C LYS A 260 25.44 -74.54 -41.24
N ARG A 261 24.33 -74.85 -40.56
CA ARG A 261 24.15 -76.14 -39.86
C ARG A 261 22.79 -76.77 -40.19
N LYS A 262 22.79 -78.11 -40.35
CA LYS A 262 21.61 -78.90 -40.71
C LYS A 262 20.54 -78.81 -39.62
N ALA A 263 19.28 -78.62 -40.03
CA ALA A 263 18.15 -78.72 -39.12
C ALA A 263 18.11 -80.12 -38.48
N SER A 264 18.10 -80.18 -37.15
CA SER A 264 17.94 -81.43 -36.41
C SER A 264 16.69 -81.35 -35.52
N LYS A 265 15.74 -82.23 -35.86
CA LYS A 265 14.60 -82.79 -35.09
C LYS A 265 13.81 -81.85 -34.14
N PRO A 266 12.48 -81.72 -34.29
CA PRO A 266 11.66 -80.93 -33.37
C PRO A 266 11.63 -81.55 -31.97
N ALA A 267 11.84 -80.73 -30.94
CA ALA A 267 11.72 -81.14 -29.55
C ALA A 267 10.24 -81.27 -29.10
N ALA A 268 9.98 -82.16 -28.14
CA ALA A 268 8.63 -82.51 -27.70
C ALA A 268 7.86 -81.34 -27.05
N LYS A 269 6.52 -81.37 -27.21
CA LYS A 269 5.59 -80.38 -26.67
C LYS A 269 5.69 -80.29 -25.13
N GLN A 270 6.12 -79.13 -24.61
CA GLN A 270 6.01 -78.82 -23.19
C GLN A 270 4.54 -78.57 -22.82
N GLN A 271 4.05 -79.24 -21.77
CA GLN A 271 2.71 -79.02 -21.22
C GLN A 271 2.57 -77.58 -20.66
N PRO A 272 1.40 -76.93 -20.75
CA PRO A 272 1.21 -75.58 -20.25
C PRO A 272 1.35 -75.54 -18.72
N LYS A 273 2.42 -74.93 -18.22
CA LYS A 273 2.57 -74.64 -16.78
C LYS A 273 1.42 -73.73 -16.34
N LYS A 274 0.67 -74.17 -15.33
CA LYS A 274 -0.43 -73.41 -14.71
C LYS A 274 0.07 -72.02 -14.31
N ARG A 275 -0.53 -70.97 -14.88
CA ARG A 275 -0.34 -69.58 -14.42
C ARG A 275 -0.84 -69.51 -12.98
N ARG A 276 0.03 -69.21 -12.01
CA ARG A 276 -0.43 -68.66 -10.73
C ARG A 276 -0.97 -67.26 -11.02
N VAL A 277 -2.30 -67.14 -11.08
CA VAL A 277 -2.97 -65.85 -11.03
C VAL A 277 -2.69 -65.28 -9.63
N GLY A 278 -1.84 -64.25 -9.57
CA GLY A 278 -1.78 -63.39 -8.40
C GLY A 278 -3.09 -62.61 -8.34
N GLY A 279 -4.07 -63.13 -7.61
CA GLY A 279 -5.41 -62.56 -7.53
C GLY A 279 -5.39 -61.21 -6.82
N ALA A 280 -5.60 -60.13 -7.57
CA ALA A 280 -6.02 -58.86 -7.03
C ALA A 280 -7.50 -58.66 -7.37
N GLY A 281 -8.35 -58.50 -6.34
CA GLY A 281 -9.73 -58.01 -6.49
C GLY A 281 -10.84 -59.01 -6.15
N GLY A 282 -11.41 -58.84 -4.96
CA GLY A 282 -12.87 -58.87 -4.70
C GLY A 282 -13.63 -60.19 -4.81
N GLY A 283 -14.22 -60.64 -3.69
CA GLY A 283 -15.28 -61.66 -3.72
C GLY A 283 -15.36 -62.60 -2.52
N THR A 284 -15.38 -62.09 -1.28
CA THR A 284 -15.77 -62.91 -0.12
C THR A 284 -17.28 -62.91 0.04
N LEU A 285 -17.93 -64.05 -0.23
CA LEU A 285 -19.33 -64.26 0.11
C LEU A 285 -19.50 -64.46 1.62
N ALA A 286 -20.67 -64.07 2.12
CA ALA A 286 -21.02 -63.91 3.52
C ALA A 286 -20.69 -65.10 4.43
N GLU A 287 -20.00 -64.79 5.53
CA GLU A 287 -20.14 -65.49 6.81
C GLU A 287 -20.51 -64.44 7.89
N VAL A 288 -21.24 -64.85 8.91
CA VAL A 288 -22.04 -63.95 9.77
C VAL A 288 -21.18 -62.96 10.56
N ALA A 289 -21.40 -61.66 10.33
CA ALA A 289 -20.66 -60.61 11.01
C ALA A 289 -21.14 -60.40 12.46
N ALA A 290 -20.24 -60.57 13.43
CA ALA A 290 -20.43 -60.05 14.78
C ALA A 290 -20.53 -58.51 14.76
N PRO A 291 -21.32 -57.88 15.65
CA PRO A 291 -21.55 -56.43 15.62
C PRO A 291 -20.24 -55.65 15.84
N ALA A 292 -19.97 -54.70 14.94
CA ALA A 292 -18.76 -53.89 14.98
C ALA A 292 -18.69 -53.03 16.26
N PRO A 293 -17.48 -52.84 16.86
CA PRO A 293 -17.34 -52.01 18.05
C PRO A 293 -17.73 -50.55 17.76
N PRO A 294 -18.41 -49.87 18.71
CA PRO A 294 -18.90 -48.51 18.50
C PRO A 294 -17.73 -47.53 18.29
N PRO A 295 -17.91 -46.48 17.47
CA PRO A 295 -16.84 -45.52 17.19
C PRO A 295 -16.46 -44.75 18.45
N THR A 296 -15.16 -44.77 18.80
CA THR A 296 -14.62 -44.03 19.94
C THR A 296 -14.82 -42.52 19.74
N THR A 297 -15.81 -41.97 20.42
CA THR A 297 -16.09 -40.53 20.46
C THR A 297 -15.54 -39.93 21.75
N THR A 298 -15.04 -38.70 21.65
CA THR A 298 -14.72 -37.90 22.85
C THR A 298 -16.01 -37.51 23.58
N ARG A 299 -15.91 -37.11 24.86
CA ARG A 299 -17.02 -36.56 25.67
C ARG A 299 -17.75 -35.35 25.03
N ARG A 300 -17.21 -34.76 23.95
CA ARG A 300 -17.83 -33.69 23.15
C ARG A 300 -18.25 -34.14 21.74
N GLY A 301 -18.49 -35.44 21.52
CA GLY A 301 -19.03 -35.98 20.27
C GLY A 301 -18.08 -35.99 19.06
N ARG A 302 -16.80 -35.61 19.22
CA ARG A 302 -15.83 -35.69 18.11
C ARG A 302 -15.32 -37.12 17.95
N ALA A 303 -15.37 -37.65 16.72
CA ALA A 303 -14.79 -38.93 16.34
C ALA A 303 -13.26 -38.91 16.46
N VAL A 304 -12.68 -39.94 17.06
CA VAL A 304 -11.22 -40.10 17.21
C VAL A 304 -10.72 -41.15 16.22
N ASN A 305 -9.94 -40.73 15.24
CA ASN A 305 -9.24 -41.65 14.35
C ASN A 305 -7.99 -42.20 15.05
N THR A 306 -8.15 -43.28 15.81
CA THR A 306 -7.04 -44.05 16.36
C THR A 306 -6.21 -44.67 15.21
N PRO A 307 -4.88 -44.49 15.19
CA PRO A 307 -4.00 -45.17 14.25
C PRO A 307 -4.14 -46.70 14.38
N ALA A 308 -3.97 -47.43 13.28
CA ALA A 308 -4.12 -48.89 13.24
C ALA A 308 -3.18 -49.66 14.20
N LYS A 309 -2.11 -49.03 14.69
CA LYS A 309 -1.26 -49.53 15.80
C LYS A 309 -2.03 -49.73 17.12
N TYR A 310 -3.13 -49.01 17.32
CA TYR A 310 -3.89 -48.91 18.56
C TYR A 310 -5.39 -49.23 18.33
N ARG A 311 -5.68 -50.10 17.36
CA ARG A 311 -7.01 -50.66 17.09
C ARG A 311 -7.00 -52.16 17.32
#